data_AF-A0A9P1ME37-F1
#
_entry.id   AF-A0A9P1ME37-F1
#
_cell.length_a   1.000
_cell.length_b   1.000
_cell.length_c   1.000
_cell.angle_alpha   90.00
_cell.angle_beta   90.00
_cell.angle_gamma   90.00
#
_symmetry.space_group_name_H-M   'P 1'
#
loop_
_entity.id
_entity.type
_entity.pdbx_description
1 polymer ?
#
loop_
_entity_poly.entity_id
_entity_poly.type
_entity_poly.pdbx_seq_one_letter_code
_entity_poly.pdbx_strand_id
1 'polypeptide(L)'
;MSLNKLSTCLWFNNKDAMDAAEHYTSIFNSAPGQPASGPKSSIHHTQRFPEDPALCHGAEPGSVMVVDFDLRGQRFVGLNGGDQGWGFNAAVSFQIFCEDQDEVDHFWEKLSEGGDVSKQECGWLADKFGVTWQVIPRSEPVLVNTDVFRRKTRDPEKT
;
A
#
# COMPACT_ATOMS: atom_id res chain seq x y z
N MET A 1 -11.61 -13.76 -17.20
CA MET A 1 -11.37 -13.27 -15.84
C MET A 1 -12.72 -12.85 -15.27
N SER A 2 -13.09 -13.31 -14.08
CA SER A 2 -14.34 -12.88 -13.44
C SER A 2 -14.14 -11.47 -12.89
N LEU A 3 -15.01 -10.53 -13.26
CA LEU A 3 -15.15 -9.28 -12.51
C LEU A 3 -15.61 -9.63 -11.10
N ASN A 4 -14.82 -9.27 -10.08
CA ASN A 4 -15.26 -9.45 -8.70
C ASN A 4 -16.45 -8.54 -8.42
N LYS A 5 -17.46 -9.06 -7.73
CA LYS A 5 -18.68 -8.30 -7.38
C LYS A 5 -18.37 -7.10 -6.46
N LEU A 6 -17.25 -7.14 -5.75
CA LEU A 6 -16.75 -6.11 -4.86
C LEU A 6 -15.26 -5.90 -5.11
N SER A 7 -14.83 -4.63 -5.17
CA SER A 7 -13.42 -4.28 -5.33
C SER A 7 -13.07 -3.08 -4.47
N THR A 8 -11.87 -3.09 -3.91
CA THR A 8 -11.31 -1.96 -3.16
C THR A 8 -10.77 -0.92 -4.14
N CYS A 9 -11.34 0.28 -4.12
CA CYS A 9 -10.87 1.41 -4.91
C CYS A 9 -10.11 2.41 -4.02
N LEU A 10 -8.91 2.77 -4.43
CA LEU A 10 -8.04 3.74 -3.79
C LEU A 10 -8.04 5.03 -4.62
N TRP A 11 -8.40 6.15 -3.99
CA TRP A 11 -8.43 7.45 -4.64
C TRP A 11 -7.09 8.17 -4.45
N PHE A 12 -6.43 8.49 -5.55
CA PHE A 12 -5.15 9.19 -5.56
C PHE A 12 -5.34 10.63 -6.03
N ASN A 13 -4.97 11.58 -5.18
CA ASN A 13 -5.07 13.01 -5.50
C ASN A 13 -3.92 13.49 -6.39
N ASN A 14 -2.72 12.94 -6.19
CA ASN A 14 -1.47 13.43 -6.78
C ASN A 14 -1.14 12.75 -8.11
N LYS A 15 -2.14 12.08 -8.72
CA LYS A 15 -2.02 11.38 -10.01
C LYS A 15 -1.00 10.22 -10.00
N ASP A 16 -0.74 9.65 -8.84
CA ASP A 16 0.32 8.67 -8.52
C ASP A 16 -0.21 7.21 -8.39
N ALA A 17 -1.42 6.92 -8.88
CA ALA A 17 -2.00 5.57 -8.79
C ALA A 17 -1.14 4.46 -9.44
N MET A 18 -0.52 4.73 -10.60
CA MET A 18 0.36 3.76 -11.27
C MET A 18 1.62 3.51 -10.45
N ASP A 19 2.26 4.58 -9.96
CA ASP A 19 3.47 4.50 -9.14
C ASP A 19 3.21 3.72 -7.86
N ALA A 20 2.04 3.90 -7.24
CA ALA A 20 1.60 3.12 -6.10
C ALA A 20 1.42 1.63 -6.44
N ALA A 21 0.73 1.33 -7.55
CA ALA A 21 0.55 -0.05 -8.01
C ALA A 21 1.89 -0.75 -8.30
N GLU A 22 2.83 -0.09 -8.97
CA GLU A 22 4.17 -0.60 -9.25
C GLU A 22 4.96 -0.81 -7.95
N HIS A 23 4.92 0.16 -7.04
CA HIS A 23 5.57 0.07 -5.74
C HIS A 23 5.06 -1.12 -4.92
N TYR A 24 3.74 -1.25 -4.77
CA TYR A 24 3.14 -2.33 -3.97
C TYR A 24 3.39 -3.70 -4.61
N THR A 25 3.17 -3.84 -5.92
CA THR A 25 3.42 -5.12 -6.61
C THR A 25 4.87 -5.56 -6.50
N SER A 26 5.83 -4.62 -6.58
CA SER A 26 7.25 -4.88 -6.36
C SER A 26 7.55 -5.32 -4.92
N ILE A 27 7.04 -4.62 -3.91
CA ILE A 27 7.23 -4.96 -2.49
C ILE A 27 6.72 -6.37 -2.18
N PHE A 28 5.50 -6.69 -2.59
CA PHE A 28 4.90 -8.00 -2.30
C PHE A 28 5.57 -9.16 -3.05
N ASN A 29 6.10 -8.91 -4.25
CA ASN A 29 6.79 -9.96 -5.02
C ASN A 29 8.23 -10.19 -4.55
N SER A 30 8.83 -9.23 -3.84
CA SER A 30 10.21 -9.32 -3.31
C SER A 30 10.28 -9.71 -1.83
N ALA A 31 9.14 -9.86 -1.16
CA ALA A 31 9.09 -10.27 0.24
C ALA A 31 9.74 -11.65 0.46
N PRO A 32 10.51 -11.84 1.54
CA PRO A 32 11.04 -13.15 1.92
C PRO A 32 9.90 -14.09 2.38
N GLY A 33 10.21 -15.37 2.59
CA GLY A 33 9.25 -16.34 3.15
C GLY A 33 8.08 -16.75 2.25
N GLN A 34 7.94 -16.14 1.07
CA GLN A 34 6.77 -16.34 0.22
C GLN A 34 6.71 -17.75 -0.38
N PRO A 35 5.54 -18.44 -0.30
CA PRO A 35 5.39 -19.77 -0.88
C PRO A 35 5.57 -19.71 -2.41
N ALA A 36 6.34 -20.66 -2.94
CA ALA A 36 6.59 -20.80 -4.37
C ALA A 36 5.29 -21.04 -5.17
N SER A 37 4.31 -21.71 -4.56
CA SER A 37 2.96 -21.88 -5.08
C SER A 37 2.02 -20.83 -4.46
N GLY A 38 1.62 -19.84 -5.24
CA GLY A 38 0.65 -18.82 -4.86
C GLY A 38 0.47 -17.76 -5.94
N PRO A 39 -0.61 -16.97 -5.90
CA PRO A 39 -0.81 -15.86 -6.83
C PRO A 39 0.30 -14.81 -6.66
N LYS A 40 0.96 -14.43 -7.75
CA LYS A 40 1.90 -13.30 -7.75
C LYS A 40 1.14 -11.98 -7.78
N SER A 41 1.76 -10.93 -7.24
CA SER A 41 1.23 -9.58 -7.40
C SER A 41 1.50 -9.09 -8.83
N SER A 42 0.54 -8.39 -9.44
CA SER A 42 0.66 -7.94 -10.82
C SER A 42 -0.28 -6.79 -11.15
N ILE A 43 0.08 -5.99 -12.14
CA ILE A 43 -0.78 -4.99 -12.77
C ILE A 43 -1.49 -5.65 -13.96
N HIS A 44 -2.79 -5.40 -14.13
CA HIS A 44 -3.64 -6.10 -15.10
C HIS A 44 -4.13 -5.21 -16.23
N HIS A 45 -4.69 -4.05 -15.88
CA HIS A 45 -5.35 -3.17 -16.83
C HIS A 45 -5.06 -1.72 -16.45
N THR A 46 -4.85 -0.89 -17.46
CA THR A 46 -4.63 0.55 -17.29
C THR A 46 -5.55 1.28 -18.25
N GLN A 47 -6.39 2.15 -17.72
CA GLN A 47 -7.20 3.08 -18.49
C GLN A 47 -6.55 4.46 -18.43
N ARG A 48 -6.48 5.13 -19.57
CA ARG A 48 -5.95 6.49 -19.69
C ARG A 48 -7.09 7.49 -19.92
N PHE A 49 -6.86 8.74 -19.53
CA PHE A 49 -7.74 9.83 -19.92
C PHE A 49 -7.76 9.98 -21.46
N PRO A 50 -8.89 10.38 -22.06
CA PRO A 50 -8.98 10.65 -23.49
C PRO A 50 -7.96 11.70 -23.96
N GLU A 51 -7.70 11.74 -25.26
CA GLU A 51 -6.85 12.78 -25.87
C GLU A 51 -7.52 14.17 -25.87
N ASP A 52 -8.86 14.22 -25.81
CA ASP A 52 -9.61 15.46 -25.71
C ASP A 52 -9.48 16.06 -24.29
N PRO A 53 -8.80 17.21 -24.13
CA PRO A 53 -8.59 17.82 -22.82
C PRO A 53 -9.91 18.19 -22.11
N ALA A 54 -10.99 18.44 -22.86
CA ALA A 54 -12.30 18.77 -22.28
C ALA A 54 -12.90 17.60 -21.48
N LEU A 55 -12.49 16.36 -21.78
CA LEU A 55 -12.95 15.15 -21.11
C LEU A 55 -12.02 14.69 -19.98
N CYS A 56 -10.95 15.43 -19.70
CA CYS A 56 -9.91 15.02 -18.75
C CYS A 56 -10.13 15.55 -17.32
N HIS A 57 -11.13 16.40 -17.08
CA HIS A 57 -11.45 16.93 -15.74
C HIS A 57 -10.25 17.55 -14.99
N GLY A 58 -9.33 18.21 -15.72
CA GLY A 58 -8.10 18.80 -15.17
C GLY A 58 -6.90 17.84 -15.07
N ALA A 59 -7.07 16.57 -15.47
CA ALA A 59 -5.97 15.66 -15.74
C ALA A 59 -5.31 15.95 -17.10
N GLU A 60 -4.12 15.42 -17.30
CA GLU A 60 -3.41 15.53 -18.57
C GLU A 60 -3.95 14.49 -19.58
N PRO A 61 -4.20 14.86 -20.84
CA PRO A 61 -4.59 13.90 -21.88
C PRO A 61 -3.61 12.73 -21.98
N GLY A 62 -4.13 11.51 -22.14
CA GLY A 62 -3.30 10.29 -22.22
C GLY A 62 -2.63 9.85 -20.90
N SER A 63 -2.73 10.64 -19.82
CA SER A 63 -2.25 10.22 -18.49
C SER A 63 -3.09 9.08 -17.93
N VAL A 64 -2.54 8.33 -16.96
CA VAL A 64 -3.26 7.21 -16.33
C VAL A 64 -4.45 7.74 -15.52
N MET A 65 -5.64 7.20 -15.81
CA MET A 65 -6.87 7.48 -15.06
C MET A 65 -7.14 6.37 -14.05
N VAL A 66 -7.10 5.12 -14.48
CA VAL A 66 -7.35 3.94 -13.63
C VAL A 66 -6.27 2.90 -13.85
N VAL A 67 -5.83 2.25 -12.78
CA VAL A 67 -4.98 1.06 -12.82
C VAL A 67 -5.59 -0.05 -11.97
N ASP A 68 -5.73 -1.24 -12.55
CA ASP A 68 -6.13 -2.45 -11.85
C ASP A 68 -4.88 -3.26 -11.50
N PHE A 69 -4.75 -3.64 -10.25
CA PHE A 69 -3.63 -4.46 -9.78
C PHE A 69 -4.07 -5.44 -8.69
N ASP A 70 -3.38 -6.56 -8.61
CA ASP A 70 -3.56 -7.56 -7.57
C ASP A 70 -2.32 -7.60 -6.67
N LEU A 71 -2.53 -7.65 -5.36
CA LEU A 71 -1.51 -7.95 -4.36
C LEU A 71 -1.78 -9.34 -3.81
N ARG A 72 -0.94 -10.32 -4.18
CA ARG A 72 -1.05 -11.72 -3.75
C ARG A 72 -2.48 -12.29 -3.88
N GLY A 73 -3.16 -11.96 -4.98
CA GLY A 73 -4.52 -12.42 -5.30
C GLY A 73 -5.67 -11.54 -4.77
N GLN A 74 -5.37 -10.46 -4.03
CA GLN A 74 -6.36 -9.46 -3.66
C GLN A 74 -6.36 -8.30 -4.64
N ARG A 75 -7.52 -8.02 -5.25
CA ARG A 75 -7.67 -6.98 -6.28
C ARG A 75 -7.91 -5.59 -5.72
N PHE A 76 -7.20 -4.64 -6.30
CA PHE A 76 -7.33 -3.21 -6.04
C PHE A 76 -7.51 -2.44 -7.36
N VAL A 77 -8.15 -1.29 -7.23
CA VAL A 77 -8.26 -0.29 -8.29
C VAL A 77 -7.62 0.99 -7.76
N GLY A 78 -6.62 1.52 -8.46
CA GLY A 78 -6.11 2.86 -8.23
C GLY A 78 -6.78 3.84 -9.19
N LEU A 79 -7.41 4.88 -8.66
CA LEU A 79 -8.11 5.91 -9.43
C LEU A 79 -7.43 7.27 -9.21
N ASN A 80 -6.90 7.83 -10.29
CA ASN A 80 -6.42 9.21 -10.32
C ASN A 80 -7.61 10.16 -10.49
N GLY A 81 -8.30 10.45 -9.38
CA GLY A 81 -9.51 11.28 -9.38
C GLY A 81 -9.27 12.78 -9.19
N GLY A 82 -8.01 13.17 -8.93
CA GLY A 82 -7.63 14.56 -8.70
C GLY A 82 -7.97 15.05 -7.29
N ASP A 83 -7.61 16.31 -7.01
CA ASP A 83 -7.77 16.90 -5.68
C ASP A 83 -9.23 17.32 -5.43
N GLN A 84 -9.93 16.52 -4.64
CA GLN A 84 -11.27 16.80 -4.11
C GLN A 84 -11.23 17.22 -2.63
N GLY A 85 -10.04 17.40 -2.04
CA GLY A 85 -9.84 17.51 -0.59
C GLY A 85 -10.08 16.18 0.15
N TRP A 86 -10.19 15.06 -0.55
CA TRP A 86 -10.23 13.72 0.05
C TRP A 86 -8.83 13.28 0.43
N GLY A 87 -8.70 12.32 1.34
CA GLY A 87 -7.39 11.82 1.71
C GLY A 87 -7.47 10.53 2.48
N PHE A 88 -6.43 9.70 2.32
CA PHE A 88 -6.27 8.51 3.13
C PHE A 88 -6.09 8.90 4.61
N ASN A 89 -6.69 8.08 5.47
CA ASN A 89 -6.57 8.17 6.90
C ASN A 89 -6.70 6.76 7.49
N ALA A 90 -6.42 6.65 8.79
CA ALA A 90 -6.38 5.35 9.46
C ALA A 90 -7.74 4.64 9.63
N ALA A 91 -8.87 5.25 9.22
CA ALA A 91 -10.17 4.59 9.28
C ALA A 91 -10.28 3.40 8.31
N VAL A 92 -9.50 3.40 7.22
CA VAL A 92 -9.31 2.23 6.35
C VAL A 92 -7.83 1.93 6.27
N SER A 93 -7.46 0.69 6.57
CA SER A 93 -6.06 0.23 6.57
C SER A 93 -5.95 -1.19 6.05
N PHE A 94 -4.80 -1.52 5.46
CA PHE A 94 -4.50 -2.86 4.98
C PHE A 94 -3.59 -3.60 5.94
N GLN A 95 -4.01 -4.79 6.38
CA GLN A 95 -3.26 -5.62 7.31
C GLN A 95 -2.40 -6.63 6.54
N ILE A 96 -1.12 -6.69 6.88
CA ILE A 96 -0.16 -7.67 6.36
C ILE A 96 0.24 -8.57 7.53
N PHE A 97 -0.14 -9.84 7.45
CA PHE A 97 0.19 -10.83 8.46
C PHE A 97 1.49 -11.55 8.11
N CYS A 98 2.55 -11.20 8.82
CA CYS A 98 3.91 -11.68 8.59
C CYS A 98 4.17 -12.97 9.37
N GLU A 99 4.80 -13.95 8.73
CA GLU A 99 5.12 -15.25 9.35
C GLU A 99 6.32 -15.17 10.30
N ASP A 100 7.29 -14.30 9.98
CA ASP A 100 8.54 -14.13 10.72
C ASP A 100 9.01 -12.68 10.74
N GLN A 101 10.13 -12.43 11.43
CA GLN A 101 10.71 -11.09 11.58
C GLN A 101 11.27 -10.55 10.25
N ASP A 102 11.72 -11.41 9.34
CA ASP A 102 12.29 -10.97 8.06
C ASP A 102 11.19 -10.37 7.17
N GLU A 103 10.00 -10.96 7.17
CA GLU A 103 8.82 -10.36 6.52
C GLU A 103 8.40 -9.04 7.17
N VAL A 104 8.37 -8.98 8.52
CA VAL A 104 8.05 -7.74 9.25
C VAL A 104 9.00 -6.61 8.85
N ASP A 105 10.31 -6.88 8.93
CA ASP A 105 11.35 -5.90 8.62
C ASP A 105 11.25 -5.46 7.15
N HIS A 106 11.03 -6.40 6.22
CA HIS A 106 10.86 -6.09 4.80
C HIS A 106 9.68 -5.15 4.53
N PHE A 107 8.48 -5.50 5.00
CA PHE A 107 7.30 -4.69 4.75
C PHE A 107 7.37 -3.35 5.47
N TRP A 108 7.87 -3.33 6.71
CA TRP A 108 8.03 -2.10 7.47
C TRP A 108 8.99 -1.15 6.77
N GLU A 109 10.21 -1.59 6.45
CA GLU A 109 11.23 -0.76 5.82
C GLU A 109 10.76 -0.22 4.46
N LYS A 110 10.15 -1.09 3.63
CA LYS A 110 9.74 -0.69 2.28
C LYS A 110 8.52 0.22 2.23
N LEU A 111 7.52 0.00 3.09
CA LEU A 111 6.30 0.82 3.09
C LEU A 111 6.47 2.13 3.88
N SER A 112 7.36 2.16 4.87
CA SER A 112 7.66 3.39 5.61
C SER A 112 8.57 4.36 4.85
N GLU A 113 9.26 3.89 3.80
CA GLU A 113 10.17 4.71 3.00
C GLU A 113 9.43 5.89 2.32
N GLY A 114 9.78 7.12 2.71
CA GLY A 114 9.13 8.34 2.22
C GLY A 114 7.74 8.59 2.81
N GLY A 115 7.29 7.76 3.74
CA GLY A 115 6.01 7.91 4.45
C GLY A 115 6.05 8.89 5.63
N ASP A 116 4.89 9.09 6.25
CA ASP A 116 4.76 10.01 7.39
C ASP A 116 5.17 9.33 8.70
N VAL A 117 6.34 9.71 9.21
CA VAL A 117 6.91 9.17 10.46
C VAL A 117 6.01 9.45 11.67
N SER A 118 5.23 10.53 11.67
CA SER A 118 4.32 10.85 12.78
C SER A 118 3.13 9.90 12.88
N LYS A 119 2.84 9.15 11.80
CA LYS A 119 1.78 8.14 11.73
C LYS A 119 2.30 6.73 11.98
N GLN A 120 3.56 6.58 12.40
CA GLN A 120 4.15 5.29 12.73
C GLN A 120 3.95 4.98 14.21
N GLU A 121 2.98 4.11 14.51
CA GLU A 121 2.66 3.75 15.88
C GLU A 121 2.18 2.30 15.95
N CYS A 122 2.80 1.49 16.83
CA CYS A 122 2.34 0.14 17.17
C CYS A 122 2.00 -0.76 15.96
N GLY A 123 2.88 -0.76 14.94
CA GLY A 123 2.71 -1.59 13.73
C GLY A 123 1.94 -0.92 12.61
N TRP A 124 1.41 0.28 12.85
CA TRP A 124 0.77 1.12 11.85
C TRP A 124 1.79 2.02 11.18
N LEU A 125 1.59 2.31 9.89
CA LEU A 125 2.30 3.33 9.15
C LEU A 125 1.40 3.91 8.06
N ALA A 126 1.70 5.13 7.61
CA ALA A 126 1.21 5.65 6.35
C ALA A 126 2.37 5.73 5.35
N ASP A 127 2.20 5.14 4.17
CA ASP A 127 3.24 5.14 3.14
C ASP A 127 3.39 6.52 2.47
N LYS A 128 4.31 6.62 1.50
CA LYS A 128 4.56 7.87 0.75
C LYS A 128 3.36 8.38 -0.05
N PHE A 129 2.36 7.53 -0.29
CA PHE A 129 1.09 7.89 -0.95
C PHE A 129 -0.02 8.21 0.06
N GLY A 130 0.26 8.04 1.36
CA GLY A 130 -0.67 8.26 2.48
C GLY A 130 -1.53 7.05 2.83
N VAL A 131 -1.42 5.93 2.10
CA VAL A 131 -2.21 4.71 2.37
C VAL A 131 -1.77 4.12 3.71
N THR A 132 -2.74 3.76 4.54
CA THR A 132 -2.48 3.23 5.89
C THR A 132 -2.31 1.71 5.87
N TRP A 133 -1.22 1.22 6.46
CA TRP A 133 -0.88 -0.19 6.56
C TRP A 133 -0.68 -0.60 8.02
N GLN A 134 -0.95 -1.88 8.30
CA GLN A 134 -0.61 -2.53 9.56
C GLN A 134 0.28 -3.73 9.25
N VAL A 135 1.52 -3.72 9.73
CA VAL A 135 2.46 -4.84 9.59
C VAL A 135 2.42 -5.64 10.88
N ILE A 136 1.83 -6.84 10.85
CA ILE A 136 1.44 -7.60 12.05
C ILE A 136 2.14 -8.96 12.05
N PRO A 137 2.97 -9.29 13.06
CA PRO A 137 3.49 -10.64 13.24
C PRO A 137 2.36 -11.62 13.58
N ARG A 138 2.29 -12.79 12.93
CA ARG A 138 1.24 -13.79 13.19
C ARG A 138 1.26 -14.40 14.59
N SER A 139 2.40 -14.34 15.27
CA SER A 139 2.52 -14.79 16.66
C SER A 139 1.72 -13.92 17.65
N GLU A 140 1.27 -12.74 17.22
CA GLU A 140 0.56 -11.79 18.07
C GLU A 140 -0.96 -11.79 17.82
N PRO A 141 -1.80 -11.70 18.88
CA PRO A 141 -3.23 -11.50 18.71
C PRO A 141 -3.50 -10.14 18.04
N VAL A 142 -4.45 -10.11 17.10
CA VAL A 142 -4.88 -8.99 16.23
C VAL A 142 -5.25 -7.68 16.99
N LEU A 143 -5.18 -7.66 18.32
CA LEU A 143 -5.61 -6.57 19.19
C LEU A 143 -4.65 -6.38 20.37
N VAL A 144 -3.41 -5.96 20.13
CA VAL A 144 -2.63 -5.37 21.23
C VAL A 144 -1.67 -4.28 20.75
N ASN A 145 -1.90 -3.08 21.29
CA ASN A 145 -0.97 -1.98 21.40
C ASN A 145 0.30 -2.48 22.13
N THR A 146 1.38 -2.83 21.43
CA THR A 146 2.64 -3.17 22.12
C THR A 146 3.88 -2.74 21.33
N ASP A 147 4.83 -2.19 22.09
CA ASP A 147 6.16 -1.64 21.75
C ASP A 147 7.16 -2.61 21.08
N VAL A 148 6.70 -3.64 20.36
CA VAL A 148 7.54 -4.73 19.84
C VAL A 148 8.35 -4.32 18.59
N PHE A 149 7.93 -3.27 17.88
CA PHE A 149 8.60 -2.79 16.66
C PHE A 149 9.92 -2.03 16.92
N ARG A 150 10.28 -1.73 18.18
CA ARG A 150 11.52 -1.01 18.53
C ARG A 150 12.59 -1.94 19.12
N ARG A 151 13.23 -2.77 18.29
CA ARG A 151 14.52 -3.39 18.68
C ARG A 151 15.77 -2.62 18.22
N LYS A 152 15.67 -1.56 17.43
CA LYS A 152 16.85 -0.81 16.94
C LYS A 152 17.11 0.59 17.52
N THR A 153 16.37 1.07 18.53
CA THR A 153 16.61 2.43 19.08
C THR A 153 16.83 2.54 20.59
N ARG A 154 17.09 1.43 21.30
CA ARG A 154 17.55 1.54 22.71
C ARG A 154 19.08 1.60 22.76
N ASP A 155 19.58 2.83 22.79
CA ASP A 155 20.98 3.17 23.07
C ASP A 155 21.39 2.59 24.45
N PRO A 156 22.44 1.77 24.57
CA PRO A 156 22.83 1.11 25.82
C PRO A 156 23.42 2.04 26.88
N GLU A 157 23.62 3.33 26.62
CA GLU A 157 24.38 4.24 27.50
C GLU A 157 23.57 5.22 28.37
N LYS A 158 22.30 4.95 28.69
CA LYS A 158 21.60 5.72 29.74
C LYS A 158 20.88 4.83 30.75
N THR A 159 21.61 4.43 31.78
CA THR A 159 21.09 4.16 33.13
C THR A 159 21.92 4.93 34.13
#